data_AF-A0A7V9BLS0-F1
#
_entry.id   AF-A0A7V9BLS0-F1
#
_cell.length_a   1.000
_cell.length_b   1.000
_cell.length_c   1.000
_cell.angle_alpha   90.00
_cell.angle_beta   90.00
_cell.angle_gamma   90.00
#
_symmetry.space_group_name_H-M   'P 1'
#
loop_
_entity.id
_entity.type
_entity.pdbx_description
1 polymer ?
#
loop_
_entity_poly.entity_id
_entity_poly.type
_entity_poly.pdbx_seq_one_letter_code
_entity_poly.pdbx_strand_id
1 'polypeptide(L)'
;MHGRDGSRGLGTTPIACRTSNGSRSRWRTVTASSAATTAPDPGACAGGSPVVSGVLQCRAAGRLLPHTRHNGAQQEGFAPFERMISRGRRFSAARAYVHPVKSRRNLDVRYRVLVTKIDFEGTRATGVTYRGTNGAEHRVRAAEVILCGGAFNSPQVLQLSGVGDADQLKALDIAPVQHLPGVGANLEDHLAVQLQHACTQPISMLGTKSKLDWPRIGLQWLVGRRGDGATNLFEAGGFIRSTDEAQYPDVMVVLAPFARQFDPDKQVEGPGYLMCVDTLVTEGRGTVKIASTDPTAYPKIQFNYLESERDRRDWATALRIGRAILDQPAFREFDGREVVPGPEIQTDEELVDWVARTGQTGLHPTSTCRMGDGEMAVVDPMSMRVHGIDGLRVVDGSVFPSCTNASTYSPVMMVAEKSADVILGNTTRASASILRRRLTSALRRLRRRPDLDGAHPVGGAAVRGGLLRPHGELLGTALAANASHHRERHGQDGPLDQQHDAELDDDDLDEAPGVHVLRGDQRHQTERHQQEQGGQQLAQRARRLLFLEYLVQKALARADENLCHDERDCGTEREHEHVTADVTVHGT
;
A
#
# COMPACT_ATOMS: atom_id res chain seq x y z
N MET A 1 -15.84 -57.21 36.31
CA MET A 1 -16.72 -58.37 36.01
C MET A 1 -17.90 -57.82 35.20
N HIS A 2 -18.35 -58.36 34.07
CA HIS A 2 -17.85 -59.48 33.24
C HIS A 2 -17.36 -58.98 31.86
N GLY A 3 -16.68 -59.86 31.11
CA GLY A 3 -16.45 -59.69 29.68
C GLY A 3 -16.70 -61.00 28.92
N ARG A 4 -16.73 -60.91 27.59
CA ARG A 4 -16.52 -61.95 26.54
C ARG A 4 -16.54 -61.14 25.22
N ASP A 5 -15.46 -60.93 24.48
CA ASP A 5 -14.43 -61.84 23.94
C ASP A 5 -14.92 -62.67 22.74
N GLY A 6 -14.12 -62.70 21.67
CA GLY A 6 -14.53 -63.15 20.33
C GLY A 6 -13.60 -62.66 19.21
N SER A 7 -12.37 -63.16 19.16
CA SER A 7 -11.37 -62.86 18.14
C SER A 7 -11.28 -63.93 17.03
N ARG A 8 -10.89 -63.52 15.80
CA ARG A 8 -10.31 -64.26 14.65
C ARG A 8 -10.37 -63.34 13.42
N GLY A 9 -9.39 -63.24 12.51
CA GLY A 9 -8.06 -63.86 12.42
C GLY A 9 -7.15 -63.08 11.44
N LEU A 10 -5.87 -63.46 11.34
CA LEU A 10 -4.79 -62.72 10.68
C LEU A 10 -4.73 -62.90 9.14
N GLY A 11 -4.06 -61.97 8.44
CA GLY A 11 -3.71 -62.11 7.01
C GLY A 11 -2.62 -61.14 6.52
N THR A 12 -1.49 -61.68 6.07
CA THR A 12 -0.29 -60.94 5.59
C THR A 12 0.35 -61.68 4.39
N THR A 13 1.26 -61.12 3.57
CA THR A 13 1.99 -59.84 3.75
C THR A 13 1.96 -58.88 2.52
N PRO A 14 2.70 -59.05 1.39
CA PRO A 14 3.26 -57.86 0.73
C PRO A 14 3.20 -57.78 -0.82
N ILE A 15 3.84 -56.73 -1.38
CA ILE A 15 4.27 -56.54 -2.81
C ILE A 15 3.14 -56.02 -3.74
N ALA A 16 3.31 -55.07 -4.67
CA ALA A 16 4.51 -54.43 -5.25
C ALA A 16 4.39 -52.90 -5.44
N CYS A 17 5.54 -52.25 -5.61
CA CYS A 17 5.69 -50.89 -6.13
C CYS A 17 5.43 -50.83 -7.66
N ARG A 18 4.81 -49.75 -8.15
CA ARG A 18 5.03 -49.23 -9.52
C ARG A 18 5.19 -47.71 -9.51
N THR A 19 6.43 -47.28 -9.68
CA THR A 19 6.82 -45.94 -10.12
C THR A 19 6.66 -45.80 -11.63
N SER A 20 6.13 -44.68 -12.12
CA SER A 20 6.61 -43.99 -13.35
C SER A 20 5.78 -42.75 -13.68
N ASN A 21 6.43 -41.70 -14.20
CA ASN A 21 5.87 -40.49 -14.82
C ASN A 21 5.05 -39.58 -13.88
N GLY A 22 5.54 -38.41 -13.43
CA GLY A 22 6.72 -37.67 -13.87
C GLY A 22 6.40 -36.60 -14.93
N SER A 23 5.52 -35.65 -14.60
CA SER A 23 5.35 -34.41 -15.36
C SER A 23 5.64 -33.19 -14.47
N ARG A 24 6.82 -32.60 -14.66
CA ARG A 24 7.15 -31.29 -14.05
C ARG A 24 6.22 -30.23 -14.64
N SER A 25 5.32 -29.67 -13.84
CA SER A 25 4.53 -28.49 -14.22
C SER A 25 5.43 -27.27 -14.30
N ARG A 26 6.10 -27.07 -15.45
CA ARG A 26 6.80 -25.82 -15.76
C ARG A 26 5.78 -24.69 -15.74
N TRP A 27 6.00 -23.68 -14.92
CA TRP A 27 5.37 -22.38 -15.08
C TRP A 27 5.80 -21.81 -16.44
N ARG A 28 4.91 -21.88 -17.44
CA ARG A 28 5.13 -21.22 -18.72
C ARG A 28 4.82 -19.73 -18.56
N THR A 29 5.85 -18.91 -18.69
CA THR A 29 5.71 -17.47 -18.93
C THR A 29 4.88 -17.27 -20.19
N VAL A 30 3.66 -16.74 -20.07
CA VAL A 30 2.88 -16.32 -21.23
C VAL A 30 3.34 -14.93 -21.62
N THR A 31 4.13 -14.84 -22.69
CA THR A 31 4.44 -13.58 -23.36
C THR A 31 3.14 -13.01 -23.95
N ALA A 32 2.87 -11.74 -23.67
CA ALA A 32 1.72 -11.04 -24.24
C ALA A 32 1.82 -11.02 -25.78
N SER A 33 0.74 -11.47 -26.42
CA SER A 33 0.50 -11.31 -27.85
C SER A 33 -0.76 -10.46 -28.02
N SER A 34 -0.70 -9.47 -28.90
CA SER A 34 -1.84 -8.62 -29.25
C SER A 34 -2.90 -9.41 -30.02
N ALA A 35 -4.12 -9.47 -29.50
CA ALA A 35 -5.29 -9.96 -30.23
C ALA A 35 -6.54 -9.17 -29.81
N ALA A 36 -7.50 -9.07 -30.74
CA ALA A 36 -8.59 -8.10 -30.71
C ALA A 36 -9.63 -8.32 -29.58
N THR A 37 -10.33 -7.23 -29.28
CA THR A 37 -11.44 -7.13 -28.33
C THR A 37 -12.60 -8.07 -28.72
N THR A 38 -12.79 -9.16 -28.01
CA THR A 38 -14.03 -9.95 -28.02
C THR A 38 -14.84 -9.68 -26.76
N ALA A 39 -16.15 -9.47 -26.92
CA ALA A 39 -17.06 -9.25 -25.81
C ALA A 39 -17.13 -10.50 -24.89
N PRO A 40 -17.25 -10.34 -23.56
CA PRO A 40 -17.32 -11.47 -22.64
C PRO A 40 -18.67 -12.21 -22.77
N ASP A 41 -18.61 -13.53 -22.67
CA ASP A 41 -19.75 -14.44 -22.68
C ASP A 41 -20.73 -14.14 -21.52
N PRO A 42 -22.02 -13.84 -21.79
CA PRO A 42 -23.00 -13.55 -20.74
C PRO A 42 -23.33 -14.74 -19.83
N GLY A 43 -22.95 -15.98 -20.19
CA GLY A 43 -23.24 -17.19 -19.42
C GLY A 43 -22.44 -17.35 -18.11
N ALA A 44 -21.35 -16.59 -17.91
CA ALA A 44 -20.42 -16.82 -16.79
C ALA A 44 -20.95 -16.37 -15.40
N CYS A 45 -22.08 -15.66 -15.33
CA CYS A 45 -22.62 -15.06 -14.10
C CYS A 45 -23.82 -15.80 -13.48
N ALA A 46 -23.99 -17.10 -13.78
CA ALA A 46 -25.08 -17.92 -13.26
C ALA A 46 -24.96 -18.22 -11.74
N GLY A 47 -25.37 -17.27 -10.89
CA GLY A 47 -25.46 -17.49 -9.44
C GLY A 47 -25.70 -16.27 -8.52
N GLY A 48 -25.91 -15.07 -9.07
CA GLY A 48 -26.24 -13.84 -8.30
C GLY A 48 -27.71 -13.40 -8.48
N SER A 49 -28.14 -12.39 -7.72
CA SER A 49 -29.47 -11.77 -7.88
C SER A 49 -29.62 -11.09 -9.26
N PRO A 50 -30.79 -11.12 -9.91
CA PRO A 50 -31.04 -10.45 -11.19
C PRO A 50 -30.66 -8.96 -11.24
N VAL A 51 -30.69 -8.25 -10.11
CA VAL A 51 -30.24 -6.85 -9.98
C VAL A 51 -28.80 -6.65 -10.49
N VAL A 52 -27.94 -7.65 -10.32
CA VAL A 52 -26.52 -7.57 -10.69
C VAL A 52 -26.29 -7.80 -12.19
N SER A 53 -27.25 -8.43 -12.88
CA SER A 53 -27.33 -8.36 -14.34
C SER A 53 -27.74 -6.96 -14.83
N GLY A 54 -28.47 -6.17 -14.03
CA GLY A 54 -28.76 -4.77 -14.31
C GLY A 54 -27.50 -3.88 -14.31
N VAL A 55 -26.56 -4.09 -13.39
CA VAL A 55 -25.25 -3.39 -13.42
C VAL A 55 -24.44 -3.79 -14.66
N LEU A 56 -24.62 -5.02 -15.17
CA LEU A 56 -24.06 -5.44 -16.45
C LEU A 56 -24.80 -4.83 -17.66
N GLN A 57 -26.08 -4.44 -17.53
CA GLN A 57 -26.78 -3.60 -18.51
C GLN A 57 -26.36 -2.12 -18.45
N CYS A 58 -25.89 -1.60 -17.30
CA CYS A 58 -25.25 -0.26 -17.26
C CYS A 58 -24.01 -0.18 -18.17
N ARG A 59 -23.38 -1.33 -18.48
CA ARG A 59 -22.32 -1.45 -19.49
C ARG A 59 -22.81 -1.20 -20.93
N ALA A 60 -24.11 -1.29 -21.19
CA ALA A 60 -24.72 -1.05 -22.50
C ALA A 60 -25.15 0.41 -22.75
N ALA A 61 -25.09 1.29 -21.73
CA ALA A 61 -25.43 2.71 -21.87
C ALA A 61 -24.20 3.63 -22.13
N GLY A 62 -22.98 3.12 -21.96
CA GLY A 62 -21.74 3.66 -22.57
C GLY A 62 -21.31 5.11 -22.26
N ARG A 63 -21.86 5.77 -21.24
CA ARG A 63 -21.73 7.24 -21.07
C ARG A 63 -21.05 7.77 -19.81
N LEU A 64 -20.64 6.93 -18.85
CA LEU A 64 -20.02 7.40 -17.60
C LEU A 64 -18.55 6.97 -17.43
N LEU A 65 -18.26 5.69 -17.19
CA LEU A 65 -16.88 5.23 -16.93
C LEU A 65 -16.58 3.84 -17.53
N PRO A 66 -15.30 3.50 -17.77
CA PRO A 66 -14.90 2.18 -18.26
C PRO A 66 -15.16 1.07 -17.24
N HIS A 67 -15.25 -0.17 -17.72
CA HIS A 67 -15.20 -1.35 -16.85
C HIS A 67 -13.73 -1.71 -16.57
N THR A 68 -13.33 -1.64 -15.31
CA THR A 68 -11.95 -1.90 -14.88
C THR A 68 -11.84 -3.18 -14.03
N ARG A 69 -10.70 -3.37 -13.38
CA ARG A 69 -10.57 -4.23 -12.20
C ARG A 69 -10.12 -3.32 -11.08
N HIS A 70 -10.95 -3.14 -10.06
CA HIS A 70 -10.69 -2.22 -8.95
C HIS A 70 -9.30 -2.41 -8.31
N ASN A 71 -8.87 -3.66 -8.14
CA ASN A 71 -7.55 -4.04 -7.61
C ASN A 71 -6.45 -4.16 -8.69
N GLY A 72 -6.69 -3.63 -9.89
CA GLY A 72 -5.80 -3.72 -11.05
C GLY A 72 -4.92 -2.48 -11.25
N ALA A 73 -4.39 -2.31 -12.46
CA ALA A 73 -3.52 -1.17 -12.80
C ALA A 73 -4.26 0.17 -12.94
N GLN A 74 -5.58 0.14 -13.15
CA GLN A 74 -6.46 1.30 -13.17
C GLN A 74 -7.68 0.97 -12.30
N GLN A 75 -7.88 1.76 -11.25
CA GLN A 75 -8.94 1.56 -10.27
C GLN A 75 -10.27 2.19 -10.72
N GLU A 76 -10.20 3.42 -11.24
CA GLU A 76 -11.39 4.19 -11.67
C GLU A 76 -12.25 3.42 -12.67
N GLY A 77 -13.55 3.29 -12.39
CA GLY A 77 -14.49 2.54 -13.22
C GLY A 77 -15.48 1.71 -12.42
N PHE A 78 -16.30 0.93 -13.13
CA PHE A 78 -17.29 0.03 -12.53
C PHE A 78 -16.96 -1.45 -12.78
N ALA A 79 -17.09 -2.27 -11.74
CA ALA A 79 -16.87 -3.72 -11.81
C ALA A 79 -17.59 -4.45 -10.66
N PRO A 80 -17.81 -5.78 -10.78
CA PRO A 80 -18.13 -6.63 -9.64
C PRO A 80 -17.01 -6.56 -8.59
N PHE A 81 -17.36 -6.53 -7.30
CA PHE A 81 -16.36 -6.54 -6.23
C PHE A 81 -15.77 -7.95 -6.05
N GLU A 82 -14.44 -8.01 -5.96
CA GLU A 82 -13.74 -9.23 -5.54
C GLU A 82 -14.01 -9.50 -4.05
N ARG A 83 -14.31 -10.75 -3.69
CA ARG A 83 -14.81 -11.12 -2.36
C ARG A 83 -13.88 -12.14 -1.68
N MET A 84 -13.62 -11.94 -0.39
CA MET A 84 -12.87 -12.88 0.46
C MET A 84 -13.72 -14.12 0.82
N ILE A 85 -14.11 -14.89 -0.20
CA ILE A 85 -14.98 -16.06 -0.11
C ILE A 85 -14.32 -17.23 -0.88
N SER A 86 -14.20 -18.38 -0.23
CA SER A 86 -13.71 -19.62 -0.84
C SER A 86 -14.70 -20.75 -0.61
N ARG A 87 -15.15 -21.41 -1.68
CA ARG A 87 -16.17 -22.48 -1.67
C ARG A 87 -17.41 -22.12 -0.86
N GLY A 88 -17.96 -20.93 -1.10
CA GLY A 88 -19.16 -20.40 -0.43
C GLY A 88 -18.98 -20.09 1.07
N ARG A 89 -17.75 -19.97 1.57
CA ARG A 89 -17.45 -19.63 2.97
C ARG A 89 -16.52 -18.42 3.03
N ARG A 90 -16.73 -17.52 4.00
CA ARG A 90 -15.77 -16.45 4.32
C ARG A 90 -14.37 -17.03 4.51
N PHE A 91 -13.38 -16.45 3.83
CA PHE A 91 -11.98 -16.84 3.89
C PHE A 91 -11.18 -15.74 4.61
N SER A 92 -11.11 -15.83 5.94
CA SER A 92 -10.43 -14.85 6.80
C SER A 92 -8.92 -15.12 6.89
N ALA A 93 -8.15 -14.09 7.28
CA ALA A 93 -6.72 -14.19 7.58
C ALA A 93 -6.39 -15.37 8.51
N ALA A 94 -7.13 -15.53 9.62
CA ALA A 94 -6.97 -16.68 10.51
C ALA A 94 -7.13 -18.03 9.78
N ARG A 95 -8.05 -18.15 8.83
CA ARG A 95 -8.29 -19.37 8.06
C ARG A 95 -7.20 -19.64 7.01
N ALA A 96 -6.58 -18.59 6.48
CA ALA A 96 -5.46 -18.69 5.54
C ALA A 96 -4.12 -18.96 6.23
N TYR A 97 -3.79 -18.22 7.30
CA TYR A 97 -2.45 -18.22 7.91
C TYR A 97 -2.33 -19.05 9.18
N VAL A 98 -3.32 -19.02 10.08
CA VAL A 98 -3.22 -19.66 11.41
C VAL A 98 -3.74 -21.10 11.39
N HIS A 99 -4.95 -21.33 10.86
CA HIS A 99 -5.59 -22.64 10.88
C HIS A 99 -4.75 -23.78 10.24
N PRO A 100 -4.02 -23.58 9.12
CA PRO A 100 -3.21 -24.65 8.53
C PRO A 100 -1.97 -25.04 9.36
N VAL A 101 -1.50 -24.16 10.25
CA VAL A 101 -0.24 -24.34 11.01
C VAL A 101 -0.44 -24.43 12.52
N LYS A 102 -1.68 -24.30 13.02
CA LYS A 102 -2.02 -24.29 14.45
C LYS A 102 -1.59 -25.55 15.22
N SER A 103 -1.30 -26.65 14.55
CA SER A 103 -0.79 -27.89 15.16
C SER A 103 0.73 -27.95 15.30
N ARG A 104 1.48 -26.94 14.82
CA ARG A 104 2.93 -26.88 14.98
C ARG A 104 3.30 -26.64 16.46
N ARG A 105 4.29 -27.38 16.97
CA ARG A 105 4.70 -27.32 18.39
C ARG A 105 5.27 -25.96 18.83
N ASN A 106 5.70 -25.14 17.88
CA ASN A 106 6.25 -23.79 18.11
C ASN A 106 5.23 -22.66 17.96
N LEU A 107 3.92 -22.97 17.94
CA LEU A 107 2.85 -21.97 17.88
C LEU A 107 1.79 -22.26 18.96
N ASP A 108 1.71 -21.41 19.97
CA ASP A 108 0.59 -21.37 20.92
C ASP A 108 -0.44 -20.32 20.49
N VAL A 109 -1.73 -20.68 20.55
CA VAL A 109 -2.84 -19.79 20.13
C VAL A 109 -3.90 -19.77 21.22
N ARG A 110 -3.87 -18.73 22.04
CA ARG A 110 -4.82 -18.48 23.12
C ARG A 110 -5.98 -17.62 22.61
N TYR A 111 -7.19 -17.92 23.07
CA TYR A 111 -8.42 -17.20 22.73
C TYR A 111 -9.10 -16.71 24.01
N ARG A 112 -9.97 -15.69 23.90
CA ARG A 112 -10.67 -15.10 25.05
C ARG A 112 -9.69 -14.62 26.15
N VAL A 113 -8.58 -14.05 25.69
CA VAL A 113 -7.59 -13.38 26.51
C VAL A 113 -7.57 -11.89 26.13
N LEU A 114 -7.55 -11.02 27.13
CA LEU A 114 -7.41 -9.57 26.94
C LEU A 114 -6.01 -9.17 27.38
N VAL A 115 -5.17 -8.72 26.44
CA VAL A 115 -3.88 -8.09 26.78
C VAL A 115 -4.19 -6.76 27.47
N THR A 116 -3.67 -6.57 28.68
CA THR A 116 -3.96 -5.39 29.50
C THR A 116 -2.83 -4.37 29.48
N LYS A 117 -1.57 -4.83 29.32
CA LYS A 117 -0.39 -3.99 29.16
C LYS A 117 0.80 -4.78 28.58
N ILE A 118 1.78 -4.04 28.09
CA ILE A 118 3.15 -4.48 27.82
C ILE A 118 3.96 -4.37 29.11
N ASP A 119 4.88 -5.31 29.33
CA ASP A 119 5.83 -5.27 30.44
C ASP A 119 7.20 -4.78 29.94
N PHE A 120 7.84 -3.89 30.69
CA PHE A 120 9.08 -3.19 30.30
C PHE A 120 10.20 -3.35 31.32
N GLU A 121 11.45 -3.40 30.83
CA GLU A 121 12.68 -3.21 31.60
C GLU A 121 13.45 -2.04 30.96
N GLY A 122 13.39 -0.86 31.59
CA GLY A 122 13.81 0.38 30.94
C GLY A 122 12.95 0.68 29.71
N THR A 123 13.59 0.93 28.57
CA THR A 123 12.93 1.13 27.26
C THR A 123 12.72 -0.17 26.47
N ARG A 124 13.03 -1.35 27.05
CA ARG A 124 12.86 -2.64 26.36
C ARG A 124 11.56 -3.33 26.76
N ALA A 125 10.72 -3.67 25.78
CA ALA A 125 9.59 -4.57 25.99
C ALA A 125 10.09 -6.00 26.26
N THR A 126 9.67 -6.59 27.38
CA THR A 126 10.10 -7.94 27.83
C THR A 126 8.97 -8.95 27.86
N GLY A 127 7.73 -8.53 27.60
CA GLY A 127 6.57 -9.39 27.59
C GLY A 127 5.24 -8.65 27.54
N VAL A 128 4.17 -9.39 27.78
CA VAL A 128 2.81 -8.85 27.96
C VAL A 128 2.13 -9.46 29.17
N THR A 129 1.31 -8.65 29.82
CA THR A 129 0.35 -9.06 30.83
C THR A 129 -1.04 -9.15 30.20
N TYR A 130 -1.77 -10.22 30.48
CA TYR A 130 -3.14 -10.43 29.97
C TYR A 130 -4.06 -11.06 31.02
N ARG A 131 -5.38 -10.90 30.85
CA ARG A 131 -6.41 -11.54 31.68
C ARG A 131 -7.15 -12.64 30.91
N GLY A 132 -7.40 -13.76 31.58
CA GLY A 132 -8.22 -14.86 31.06
C GLY A 132 -9.71 -14.69 31.37
N THR A 133 -10.56 -15.64 30.94
CA THR A 133 -12.02 -15.63 31.19
C THR A 133 -12.40 -15.77 32.67
N ASN A 134 -11.47 -16.19 33.52
CA ASN A 134 -11.62 -16.25 34.98
C ASN A 134 -11.20 -14.94 35.68
N GLY A 135 -10.83 -13.89 34.93
CA GLY A 135 -10.32 -12.63 35.47
C GLY A 135 -8.88 -12.68 35.98
N ALA A 136 -8.25 -13.87 36.05
CA ALA A 136 -6.89 -14.01 36.54
C ALA A 136 -5.88 -13.34 35.58
N GLU A 137 -4.92 -12.64 36.17
CA GLU A 137 -3.82 -12.00 35.46
C GLU A 137 -2.68 -12.99 35.23
N HIS A 138 -2.14 -12.99 34.02
CA HIS A 138 -1.06 -13.85 33.57
C HIS A 138 0.00 -13.02 32.84
N ARG A 139 1.28 -13.35 33.03
CA ARG A 139 2.39 -12.70 32.32
C ARG A 139 3.09 -13.69 31.40
N VAL A 140 3.47 -13.25 30.21
CA VAL A 140 4.28 -14.02 29.25
C VAL A 140 5.46 -13.17 28.83
N ARG A 141 6.67 -13.67 29.08
CA ARG A 141 7.91 -13.05 28.60
C ARG A 141 8.12 -13.36 27.12
N ALA A 142 8.66 -12.39 26.39
CA ALA A 142 8.95 -12.49 24.97
C ALA A 142 10.29 -11.79 24.65
N ALA A 143 10.99 -12.26 23.62
CA ALA A 143 12.19 -11.58 23.11
C ALA A 143 11.83 -10.34 22.27
N GLU A 144 10.64 -10.37 21.66
CA GLU A 144 10.03 -9.31 20.86
C GLU A 144 8.49 -9.41 20.98
N VAL A 145 7.82 -8.26 21.10
CA VAL A 145 6.37 -8.11 21.21
C VAL A 145 5.87 -7.42 19.95
N ILE A 146 4.79 -7.95 19.34
CA ILE A 146 4.18 -7.40 18.14
C ILE A 146 2.70 -7.14 18.44
N LEU A 147 2.27 -5.88 18.41
CA LEU A 147 0.87 -5.50 18.55
C LEU A 147 0.15 -5.62 17.20
N CYS A 148 -0.97 -6.33 17.20
CA CYS A 148 -1.90 -6.45 16.06
C CYS A 148 -3.34 -6.16 16.49
N GLY A 149 -3.54 -5.20 17.39
CA GLY A 149 -4.83 -4.84 18.00
C GLY A 149 -5.76 -4.00 17.12
N GLY A 150 -5.25 -3.51 15.98
CA GLY A 150 -5.96 -2.59 15.09
C GLY A 150 -5.98 -1.15 15.62
N ALA A 151 -6.64 -0.26 14.87
CA ALA A 151 -6.66 1.19 15.12
C ALA A 151 -7.24 1.63 16.48
N PHE A 152 -7.91 0.75 17.22
CA PHE A 152 -8.41 1.05 18.56
C PHE A 152 -7.57 0.41 19.67
N ASN A 153 -7.32 -0.90 19.61
CA ASN A 153 -6.69 -1.60 20.73
C ASN A 153 -5.16 -1.45 20.77
N SER A 154 -4.48 -1.29 19.63
CA SER A 154 -3.02 -1.05 19.61
C SER A 154 -2.65 0.27 20.31
N PRO A 155 -3.23 1.44 19.97
CA PRO A 155 -2.93 2.67 20.71
C PRO A 155 -3.43 2.64 22.16
N GLN A 156 -4.54 1.94 22.47
CA GLN A 156 -5.01 1.77 23.85
C GLN A 156 -4.01 0.98 24.70
N VAL A 157 -3.51 -0.16 24.22
CA VAL A 157 -2.52 -0.97 24.96
C VAL A 157 -1.20 -0.21 25.11
N LEU A 158 -0.75 0.53 24.09
CA LEU A 158 0.42 1.41 24.21
C LEU A 158 0.23 2.45 25.32
N GLN A 159 -0.88 3.19 25.32
CA GLN A 159 -1.18 4.20 26.33
C GLN A 159 -1.26 3.60 27.75
N LEU A 160 -1.99 2.50 27.93
CA LEU A 160 -2.08 1.77 29.23
C LEU A 160 -0.72 1.25 29.72
N SER A 161 0.26 1.12 28.83
CA SER A 161 1.62 0.67 29.15
C SER A 161 2.62 1.83 29.30
N GLY A 162 2.15 3.08 29.29
CA GLY A 162 3.00 4.27 29.44
C GLY A 162 3.64 4.78 28.14
N VAL A 163 3.16 4.36 26.98
CA VAL A 163 3.69 4.79 25.66
C VAL A 163 2.68 5.70 24.97
N GLY A 164 2.97 6.99 24.88
CA GLY A 164 2.05 7.98 24.29
C GLY A 164 2.37 9.44 24.63
N ASP A 165 1.36 10.31 24.56
CA ASP A 165 1.46 11.68 25.06
C ASP A 165 1.74 11.67 26.56
N ALA A 166 2.88 12.25 26.97
CA ALA A 166 3.37 12.10 28.34
C ALA A 166 2.51 12.85 29.36
N ASP A 167 1.82 13.92 28.97
CA ASP A 167 1.00 14.72 29.88
C ASP A 167 -0.41 14.15 30.00
N GLN A 168 -0.96 13.60 28.91
CA GLN A 168 -2.20 12.81 28.96
C GLN A 168 -2.05 11.55 29.82
N LEU A 169 -0.88 10.88 29.77
CA LEU A 169 -0.58 9.72 30.61
C LEU A 169 -0.44 10.08 32.10
N LYS A 170 0.31 11.13 32.42
CA LYS A 170 0.43 11.65 33.81
C LYS A 170 -0.93 12.06 34.39
N ALA A 171 -1.82 12.64 33.57
CA ALA A 171 -3.17 13.02 33.99
C ALA A 171 -4.09 11.83 34.35
N LEU A 172 -3.66 10.60 34.08
CA LEU A 172 -4.32 9.34 34.46
C LEU A 172 -3.46 8.52 35.44
N ASP A 173 -2.47 9.14 36.10
CA ASP A 173 -1.51 8.51 37.00
C ASP A 173 -0.67 7.38 36.36
N ILE A 174 -0.49 7.40 35.03
CA ILE A 174 0.37 6.48 34.29
C ILE A 174 1.76 7.11 34.13
N ALA A 175 2.78 6.43 34.66
CA ALA A 175 4.18 6.82 34.45
C ALA A 175 4.57 6.65 32.96
N PRO A 176 5.00 7.70 32.26
CA PRO A 176 5.43 7.57 30.87
C PRO A 176 6.74 6.77 30.76
N VAL A 177 6.73 5.72 29.96
CA VAL A 177 7.90 4.94 29.54
C VAL A 177 8.59 5.61 28.35
N GLN A 178 7.80 6.09 27.38
CA GLN A 178 8.28 6.76 26.19
C GLN A 178 7.24 7.79 25.71
N HIS A 179 7.69 9.02 25.45
CA HIS A 179 6.84 10.03 24.86
C HIS A 179 6.71 9.81 23.34
N LEU A 180 5.48 9.57 22.88
CA LEU A 180 5.08 9.51 21.47
C LEU A 180 3.68 10.12 21.34
N PRO A 181 3.55 11.45 21.13
CA PRO A 181 2.25 12.12 21.06
C PRO A 181 1.38 11.64 19.87
N GLY A 182 1.99 10.98 18.88
CA GLY A 182 1.29 10.30 17.79
C GLY A 182 0.44 9.08 18.19
N VAL A 183 0.67 8.46 19.37
CA VAL A 183 -0.11 7.28 19.78
C VAL A 183 -1.55 7.66 20.06
N GLY A 184 -2.47 7.11 19.26
CA GLY A 184 -3.88 7.45 19.34
C GLY A 184 -4.24 8.77 18.67
N ALA A 185 -3.31 9.47 18.02
CA ALA A 185 -3.62 10.62 17.16
C ALA A 185 -3.90 10.15 15.72
N ASN A 186 -4.29 11.06 14.82
CA ASN A 186 -4.43 10.78 13.39
C ASN A 186 -5.35 9.56 13.08
N LEU A 187 -6.45 9.38 13.82
CA LEU A 187 -7.46 8.38 13.46
C LEU A 187 -8.11 8.80 12.14
N GLU A 188 -8.07 7.90 11.16
CA GLU A 188 -8.71 8.06 9.85
C GLU A 188 -9.65 6.89 9.58
N ASP A 189 -10.74 7.12 8.86
CA ASP A 189 -11.71 6.12 8.41
C ASP A 189 -12.42 6.66 7.16
N HIS A 190 -13.07 5.80 6.40
CA HIS A 190 -14.01 6.23 5.37
C HIS A 190 -15.36 6.52 6.04
N LEU A 191 -15.92 7.71 5.81
CA LEU A 191 -17.31 7.96 6.15
C LEU A 191 -18.20 7.37 5.06
N ALA A 192 -19.35 6.81 5.45
CA ALA A 192 -20.27 6.11 4.57
C ALA A 192 -21.70 6.59 4.78
N VAL A 193 -22.47 6.71 3.69
CA VAL A 193 -23.92 6.92 3.72
C VAL A 193 -24.62 5.96 2.76
N GLN A 194 -25.93 5.80 2.92
CA GLN A 194 -26.73 4.88 2.11
C GLN A 194 -27.87 5.64 1.42
N LEU A 195 -27.76 5.78 0.10
CA LEU A 195 -28.87 6.17 -0.75
C LEU A 195 -29.78 4.95 -0.92
N GLN A 196 -31.07 5.07 -0.57
CA GLN A 196 -32.04 3.97 -0.69
C GLN A 196 -33.17 4.38 -1.63
N HIS A 197 -33.54 3.46 -2.51
CA HIS A 197 -34.66 3.62 -3.43
C HIS A 197 -35.63 2.47 -3.23
N ALA A 198 -36.93 2.76 -3.34
CA ALA A 198 -37.92 1.72 -3.55
C ALA A 198 -37.69 1.07 -4.92
N CYS A 199 -38.12 -0.17 -5.07
CA CYS A 199 -37.99 -0.91 -6.33
C CYS A 199 -39.35 -1.35 -6.84
N THR A 200 -39.65 -1.03 -8.09
CA THR A 200 -40.87 -1.44 -8.80
C THR A 200 -40.96 -2.96 -9.00
N GLN A 201 -39.83 -3.68 -8.89
CA GLN A 201 -39.73 -5.10 -9.18
C GLN A 201 -39.37 -5.96 -7.95
N PRO A 202 -39.86 -7.22 -7.87
CA PRO A 202 -39.54 -8.16 -6.79
C PRO A 202 -38.14 -8.80 -6.91
N ILE A 203 -37.17 -8.07 -7.48
CA ILE A 203 -35.77 -8.52 -7.70
C ILE A 203 -34.85 -8.26 -6.51
N SER A 204 -35.25 -7.38 -5.59
CA SER A 204 -34.52 -7.16 -4.34
C SER A 204 -34.60 -8.40 -3.43
N MET A 205 -33.57 -8.63 -2.63
CA MET A 205 -33.37 -9.85 -1.83
C MET A 205 -34.23 -9.92 -0.56
N LEU A 206 -35.53 -9.61 -0.70
CA LEU A 206 -36.55 -9.68 0.35
C LEU A 206 -36.62 -11.04 1.06
N GLY A 207 -36.36 -12.13 0.34
CA GLY A 207 -36.28 -13.47 0.93
C GLY A 207 -35.28 -13.58 2.08
N THR A 208 -34.21 -12.77 2.11
CA THR A 208 -33.28 -12.75 3.26
C THR A 208 -33.87 -12.08 4.51
N LYS A 209 -34.85 -11.17 4.34
CA LYS A 209 -35.61 -10.56 5.45
C LYS A 209 -36.63 -11.55 6.05
N SER A 210 -37.19 -12.44 5.23
CA SER A 210 -38.17 -13.45 5.67
C SER A 210 -37.51 -14.59 6.43
N LYS A 211 -37.84 -14.75 7.72
CA LYS A 211 -37.40 -15.91 8.53
C LYS A 211 -37.93 -17.25 7.99
N LEU A 212 -38.98 -17.24 7.17
CA LEU A 212 -39.55 -18.45 6.54
C LEU A 212 -38.64 -18.99 5.42
N ASP A 213 -37.83 -18.14 4.79
CA ASP A 213 -36.86 -18.54 3.77
C ASP A 213 -35.54 -19.06 4.35
N TRP A 214 -35.23 -18.74 5.61
CA TRP A 214 -33.96 -19.11 6.24
C TRP A 214 -33.67 -20.62 6.22
N PRO A 215 -34.62 -21.55 6.43
CA PRO A 215 -34.39 -22.98 6.26
C PRO A 215 -33.97 -23.36 4.84
N ARG A 216 -34.57 -22.75 3.81
CA ARG A 216 -34.24 -22.96 2.40
C ARG A 216 -32.83 -22.46 2.08
N ILE A 217 -32.51 -21.23 2.50
CA ILE A 217 -31.19 -20.61 2.34
C ILE A 217 -30.12 -21.45 3.05
N GLY A 218 -30.39 -21.86 4.29
CA GLY A 218 -29.52 -22.72 5.08
C GLY A 218 -29.24 -24.07 4.41
N LEU A 219 -30.29 -24.74 3.89
CA LEU A 219 -30.15 -26.02 3.18
C LEU A 219 -29.35 -25.88 1.89
N GLN A 220 -29.61 -24.85 1.07
CA GLN A 220 -28.84 -24.55 -0.15
C GLN A 220 -27.36 -24.34 0.16
N TRP A 221 -27.04 -23.62 1.24
CA TRP A 221 -25.66 -23.39 1.66
C TRP A 221 -25.00 -24.65 2.27
N LEU A 222 -25.73 -25.45 3.06
CA LEU A 222 -25.20 -26.66 3.68
C LEU A 222 -24.87 -27.74 2.65
N VAL A 223 -25.79 -28.00 1.71
CA VAL A 223 -25.66 -29.04 0.67
C VAL A 223 -24.78 -28.57 -0.49
N GLY A 224 -25.04 -27.37 -1.02
CA GLY A 224 -24.42 -26.89 -2.27
C GLY A 224 -23.34 -25.83 -2.12
N ARG A 225 -23.20 -25.18 -0.95
CA ARG A 225 -22.37 -23.98 -0.73
C ARG A 225 -22.72 -22.83 -1.70
N ARG A 226 -24.02 -22.71 -2.02
CA ARG A 226 -24.61 -21.79 -3.01
C ARG A 226 -25.79 -21.03 -2.39
N GLY A 227 -26.37 -20.10 -3.14
CA GLY A 227 -27.50 -19.27 -2.74
C GLY A 227 -27.10 -18.14 -1.80
N ASP A 228 -28.09 -17.45 -1.25
CA ASP A 228 -27.95 -16.16 -0.55
C ASP A 228 -27.02 -16.24 0.68
N GLY A 229 -26.92 -17.41 1.32
CA GLY A 229 -25.99 -17.67 2.43
C GLY A 229 -24.51 -17.77 2.03
N ALA A 230 -24.18 -17.72 0.73
CA ALA A 230 -22.82 -17.83 0.18
C ALA A 230 -22.24 -16.48 -0.29
N THR A 231 -22.99 -15.37 -0.16
CA THR A 231 -22.59 -14.01 -0.57
C THR A 231 -22.54 -13.05 0.62
N ASN A 232 -21.89 -11.90 0.47
CA ASN A 232 -21.93 -10.75 1.39
C ASN A 232 -22.91 -9.66 0.93
N LEU A 233 -23.70 -9.90 -0.12
CA LEU A 233 -24.75 -9.03 -0.69
C LEU A 233 -24.27 -7.69 -1.31
N PHE A 234 -23.03 -7.26 -1.04
CA PHE A 234 -22.35 -6.18 -1.78
C PHE A 234 -21.68 -6.78 -3.02
N GLU A 235 -22.29 -6.61 -4.19
CA GLU A 235 -21.94 -7.40 -5.38
C GLU A 235 -21.17 -6.64 -6.46
N ALA A 236 -21.48 -5.36 -6.67
CA ALA A 236 -20.85 -4.53 -7.69
C ALA A 236 -20.82 -3.06 -7.28
N GLY A 237 -20.01 -2.26 -7.98
CA GLY A 237 -19.93 -0.83 -7.77
C GLY A 237 -18.71 -0.25 -8.46
N GLY A 238 -18.26 0.91 -8.02
CA GLY A 238 -17.23 1.65 -8.73
C GLY A 238 -16.38 2.55 -7.84
N PHE A 239 -15.24 2.92 -8.40
CA PHE A 239 -14.36 3.95 -7.90
C PHE A 239 -14.39 5.11 -8.89
N ILE A 240 -14.63 6.31 -8.39
CA ILE A 240 -14.95 7.50 -9.18
C ILE A 240 -14.11 8.64 -8.65
N ARG A 241 -13.65 9.53 -9.55
CA ARG A 241 -13.12 10.84 -9.18
C ARG A 241 -14.25 11.85 -9.09
N SER A 242 -14.30 12.58 -7.98
CA SER A 242 -15.28 13.64 -7.72
C SER A 242 -15.16 14.79 -8.72
N THR A 243 -13.93 15.10 -9.16
CA THR A 243 -13.58 16.14 -10.12
C THR A 243 -12.49 15.67 -11.09
N ASP A 244 -12.35 16.34 -12.24
CA ASP A 244 -11.25 16.09 -13.20
C ASP A 244 -9.86 16.41 -12.62
N GLU A 245 -9.81 17.22 -11.55
CA GLU A 245 -8.61 17.63 -10.83
C GLU A 245 -8.10 16.56 -9.86
N ALA A 246 -8.96 15.63 -9.43
CA ALA A 246 -8.59 14.55 -8.53
C ALA A 246 -7.56 13.62 -9.19
N GLN A 247 -6.44 13.39 -8.49
CA GLN A 247 -5.35 12.55 -9.02
C GLN A 247 -5.69 11.05 -9.02
N TYR A 248 -6.57 10.62 -8.09
CA TYR A 248 -7.01 9.24 -7.89
C TYR A 248 -8.48 9.23 -7.48
N PRO A 249 -9.22 8.11 -7.68
CA PRO A 249 -10.58 7.98 -7.18
C PRO A 249 -10.68 8.25 -5.68
N ASP A 250 -11.60 9.14 -5.33
CA ASP A 250 -11.88 9.66 -4.00
C ASP A 250 -13.32 9.36 -3.55
N VAL A 251 -14.18 8.91 -4.46
CA VAL A 251 -15.52 8.39 -4.18
C VAL A 251 -15.58 6.89 -4.49
N MET A 252 -16.07 6.10 -3.53
CA MET A 252 -16.47 4.71 -3.75
C MET A 252 -18.00 4.61 -3.72
N VAL A 253 -18.57 3.85 -4.65
CA VAL A 253 -19.97 3.48 -4.65
C VAL A 253 -20.14 1.97 -4.65
N VAL A 254 -21.04 1.44 -3.82
CA VAL A 254 -21.30 0.01 -3.70
C VAL A 254 -22.80 -0.26 -3.78
N LEU A 255 -23.23 -0.98 -4.81
CA LEU A 255 -24.63 -1.36 -5.00
C LEU A 255 -24.94 -2.66 -4.26
N ALA A 256 -26.04 -2.65 -3.51
CA ALA A 256 -26.57 -3.81 -2.82
C ALA A 256 -28.06 -4.01 -3.17
N PRO A 257 -28.49 -5.23 -3.55
CA PRO A 257 -29.85 -5.51 -4.05
C PRO A 257 -30.87 -5.67 -2.91
N PHE A 258 -30.77 -4.85 -1.86
CA PHE A 258 -31.72 -4.79 -0.76
C PHE A 258 -31.71 -3.39 -0.14
N ALA A 259 -32.89 -2.83 0.10
CA ALA A 259 -33.06 -1.72 1.03
C ALA A 259 -33.16 -2.29 2.45
N ARG A 260 -32.15 -2.03 3.29
CA ARG A 260 -32.19 -2.26 4.73
C ARG A 260 -31.65 -1.01 5.39
N GLN A 261 -32.36 -0.54 6.39
CA GLN A 261 -31.90 0.51 7.27
C GLN A 261 -31.55 -0.09 8.63
N PHE A 262 -30.65 0.58 9.36
CA PHE A 262 -30.40 0.29 10.78
C PHE A 262 -31.35 1.10 11.69
N ASP A 263 -31.96 2.15 11.15
CA ASP A 263 -33.06 2.90 11.76
C ASP A 263 -34.39 2.13 11.55
N PRO A 264 -35.18 1.84 12.60
CA PRO A 264 -36.47 1.18 12.46
C PRO A 264 -37.54 2.00 11.73
N ASP A 265 -37.47 3.34 11.79
CA ASP A 265 -38.63 4.21 11.53
C ASP A 265 -38.71 4.76 10.09
N LYS A 266 -37.69 4.51 9.26
CA LYS A 266 -37.60 4.99 7.86
C LYS A 266 -37.34 3.87 6.84
N GLN A 267 -37.80 2.65 7.15
CA GLN A 267 -37.60 1.51 6.26
C GLN A 267 -38.35 1.68 4.93
N VAL A 268 -37.67 1.37 3.82
CA VAL A 268 -38.33 1.13 2.54
C VAL A 268 -39.27 -0.07 2.69
N GLU A 269 -40.57 0.20 2.68
CA GLU A 269 -41.60 -0.85 2.65
C GLU A 269 -41.58 -1.57 1.30
N GLY A 270 -41.62 -2.90 1.33
CA GLY A 270 -41.57 -3.71 0.12
C GLY A 270 -40.18 -3.78 -0.55
N PRO A 271 -40.11 -4.01 -1.88
CA PRO A 271 -38.86 -4.16 -2.60
C PRO A 271 -38.05 -2.85 -2.65
N GLY A 272 -36.73 -2.95 -2.62
CA GLY A 272 -35.85 -1.78 -2.69
C GLY A 272 -34.38 -2.17 -2.82
N TYR A 273 -33.55 -1.22 -3.26
CA TYR A 273 -32.09 -1.36 -3.36
C TYR A 273 -31.40 -0.19 -2.68
N LEU A 274 -30.12 -0.36 -2.36
CA LEU A 274 -29.29 0.72 -1.83
C LEU A 274 -27.98 0.88 -2.60
N MET A 275 -27.47 2.11 -2.60
CA MET A 275 -26.10 2.45 -2.94
C MET A 275 -25.43 2.96 -1.66
N CYS A 276 -24.42 2.24 -1.16
CA CYS A 276 -23.46 2.87 -0.25
C CYS A 276 -22.62 3.85 -1.07
N VAL A 277 -22.43 5.05 -0.54
CA VAL A 277 -21.50 6.06 -1.04
C VAL A 277 -20.52 6.34 0.08
N ASP A 278 -19.22 6.25 -0.22
CA ASP A 278 -18.13 6.48 0.72
C ASP A 278 -17.16 7.53 0.15
N THR A 279 -16.71 8.49 0.96
CA THR A 279 -15.54 9.29 0.63
C THR A 279 -14.27 8.57 1.12
N LEU A 280 -13.32 8.42 0.20
CA LEU A 280 -12.06 7.69 0.40
C LEU A 280 -10.92 8.59 0.89
N VAL A 281 -11.11 9.89 0.79
CA VAL A 281 -10.21 10.92 1.30
C VAL A 281 -11.01 11.78 2.27
N THR A 282 -10.41 12.10 3.40
CA THR A 282 -10.91 13.05 4.40
C THR A 282 -9.71 13.82 4.94
N GLU A 283 -9.90 15.11 5.22
CA GLU A 283 -8.92 15.95 5.91
C GLU A 283 -9.10 15.94 7.43
N GLY A 284 -10.31 15.65 7.93
CA GLY A 284 -10.57 15.43 9.35
C GLY A 284 -9.60 14.41 9.96
N ARG A 285 -9.10 14.68 11.16
CA ARG A 285 -8.18 13.78 11.88
C ARG A 285 -8.66 13.56 13.30
N GLY A 286 -9.05 12.32 13.57
CA GLY A 286 -9.59 11.90 14.87
C GLY A 286 -8.53 11.51 15.89
N THR A 287 -9.01 11.06 17.06
CA THR A 287 -8.17 10.48 18.13
C THR A 287 -8.82 9.27 18.80
N VAL A 288 -7.97 8.43 19.43
CA VAL A 288 -8.32 7.29 20.28
C VAL A 288 -7.51 7.42 21.57
N LYS A 289 -8.15 7.94 22.63
CA LYS A 289 -7.51 8.25 23.91
C LYS A 289 -8.09 7.42 25.03
N ILE A 290 -7.25 6.85 25.89
CA ILE A 290 -7.74 6.19 27.11
C ILE A 290 -8.38 7.21 28.05
N ALA A 291 -9.38 6.78 28.81
CA ALA A 291 -10.12 7.60 29.78
C ALA A 291 -10.00 7.09 31.22
N SER A 292 -9.32 5.97 31.42
CA SER A 292 -9.14 5.25 32.67
C SER A 292 -7.93 4.32 32.54
N THR A 293 -7.35 3.93 33.67
CA THR A 293 -6.33 2.87 33.78
C THR A 293 -6.93 1.46 33.73
N ASP A 294 -8.26 1.32 33.74
CA ASP A 294 -8.95 0.04 33.56
C ASP A 294 -8.83 -0.42 32.09
N PRO A 295 -8.14 -1.55 31.80
CA PRO A 295 -7.99 -2.08 30.45
C PRO A 295 -9.29 -2.60 29.83
N THR A 296 -10.37 -2.71 30.60
CA THR A 296 -11.71 -3.09 30.12
C THR A 296 -12.61 -1.90 29.80
N ALA A 297 -12.21 -0.68 30.19
CA ALA A 297 -12.92 0.53 29.82
C ALA A 297 -12.70 0.85 28.33
N TYR A 298 -13.76 1.28 27.63
CA TYR A 298 -13.64 1.74 26.26
C TYR A 298 -12.88 3.08 26.20
N PRO A 299 -11.96 3.26 25.23
CA PRO A 299 -11.30 4.54 25.01
C PRO A 299 -12.30 5.57 24.45
N LYS A 300 -11.99 6.86 24.64
CA LYS A 300 -12.66 7.95 23.94
C LYS A 300 -12.19 7.93 22.48
N ILE A 301 -13.12 7.66 21.58
CA ILE A 301 -12.91 7.64 20.13
C ILE A 301 -13.66 8.82 19.53
N GLN A 302 -12.97 9.63 18.74
CA GLN A 302 -13.51 10.80 18.07
C GLN A 302 -12.93 10.85 16.65
N PHE A 303 -13.76 10.86 15.61
CA PHE A 303 -13.29 10.79 14.21
C PHE A 303 -13.08 12.14 13.53
N ASN A 304 -13.75 13.20 13.99
CA ASN A 304 -13.76 14.53 13.33
C ASN A 304 -14.24 14.50 11.86
N TYR A 305 -15.22 13.64 11.55
CA TYR A 305 -15.91 13.68 10.26
C TYR A 305 -16.50 15.07 9.98
N LEU A 306 -16.37 15.55 8.74
CA LEU A 306 -16.91 16.84 8.28
C LEU A 306 -16.35 18.07 9.04
N GLU A 307 -15.18 17.93 9.66
CA GLU A 307 -14.47 19.03 10.32
C GLU A 307 -13.98 20.07 9.31
N SER A 308 -13.44 19.62 8.17
CA SER A 308 -12.94 20.52 7.12
C SER A 308 -14.05 20.94 6.15
N GLU A 309 -13.93 22.17 5.63
CA GLU A 309 -14.80 22.72 4.59
C GLU A 309 -14.69 21.94 3.27
N ARG A 310 -13.53 21.32 3.02
CA ARG A 310 -13.35 20.44 1.86
C ARG A 310 -14.16 19.16 2.02
N ASP A 311 -14.06 18.48 3.17
CA ASP A 311 -14.82 17.25 3.44
C ASP A 311 -16.33 17.48 3.17
N ARG A 312 -16.86 18.65 3.55
CA ARG A 312 -18.26 19.04 3.29
C ARG A 312 -18.58 19.13 1.80
N ARG A 313 -17.74 19.80 1.01
CA ARG A 313 -17.91 19.94 -0.46
C ARG A 313 -17.76 18.61 -1.19
N ASP A 314 -16.78 17.81 -0.79
CA ASP A 314 -16.52 16.48 -1.33
C ASP A 314 -17.75 15.57 -1.08
N TRP A 315 -18.41 15.70 0.08
CA TRP A 315 -19.65 14.98 0.40
C TRP A 315 -20.87 15.42 -0.42
N ALA A 316 -21.10 16.72 -0.60
CA ALA A 316 -22.17 17.19 -1.48
C ALA A 316 -21.97 16.67 -2.92
N THR A 317 -20.73 16.71 -3.40
CA THR A 317 -20.34 16.20 -4.73
C THR A 317 -20.55 14.69 -4.84
N ALA A 318 -20.08 13.91 -3.85
CA ALA A 318 -20.25 12.46 -3.82
C ALA A 318 -21.72 12.03 -3.82
N LEU A 319 -22.60 12.76 -3.12
CA LEU A 319 -24.04 12.48 -3.13
C LEU A 319 -24.71 12.84 -4.47
N ARG A 320 -24.31 13.95 -5.10
CA ARG A 320 -24.75 14.30 -6.46
C ARG A 320 -24.32 13.25 -7.49
N ILE A 321 -23.10 12.70 -7.37
CA ILE A 321 -22.62 11.58 -8.18
C ILE A 321 -23.47 10.32 -7.94
N GLY A 322 -23.72 9.96 -6.68
CA GLY A 322 -24.56 8.80 -6.31
C GLY A 322 -25.97 8.88 -6.92
N ARG A 323 -26.64 10.02 -6.78
CA ARG A 323 -27.95 10.28 -7.41
C ARG A 323 -27.86 10.23 -8.94
N ALA A 324 -26.88 10.91 -9.55
CA ALA A 324 -26.71 10.92 -11.01
C ALA A 324 -26.45 9.52 -11.62
N ILE A 325 -25.89 8.58 -10.86
CA ILE A 325 -25.76 7.16 -11.26
C ILE A 325 -27.12 6.45 -11.20
N LEU A 326 -27.90 6.67 -10.14
CA LEU A 326 -29.21 6.05 -9.95
C LEU A 326 -30.28 6.61 -10.89
N ASP A 327 -30.17 7.87 -11.32
CA ASP A 327 -31.03 8.50 -12.33
C ASP A 327 -30.76 8.05 -13.77
N GLN A 328 -29.73 7.21 -14.01
CA GLN A 328 -29.38 6.78 -15.36
C GLN A 328 -30.53 5.98 -16.02
N PRO A 329 -30.70 6.06 -17.36
CA PRO A 329 -31.77 5.36 -18.07
C PRO A 329 -31.85 3.85 -17.81
N ALA A 330 -30.73 3.22 -17.45
CA ALA A 330 -30.65 1.79 -17.11
C ALA A 330 -31.39 1.41 -15.80
N PHE A 331 -31.61 2.35 -14.88
CA PHE A 331 -32.33 2.10 -13.63
C PHE A 331 -33.85 2.31 -13.76
N ARG A 332 -34.35 2.93 -14.83
CA ARG A 332 -35.77 3.32 -14.99
C ARG A 332 -36.77 2.18 -14.88
N GLU A 333 -36.38 0.95 -15.22
CA GLU A 333 -37.26 -0.23 -15.10
C GLU A 333 -37.46 -0.66 -13.63
N PHE A 334 -36.55 -0.24 -12.76
CA PHE A 334 -36.45 -0.62 -11.34
C PHE A 334 -36.75 0.54 -10.38
N ASP A 335 -36.66 1.80 -10.84
CA ASP A 335 -36.81 3.02 -10.03
C ASP A 335 -38.22 3.15 -9.42
N GLY A 336 -38.33 2.90 -8.12
CA GLY A 336 -39.51 3.21 -7.29
C GLY A 336 -39.44 4.56 -6.58
N ARG A 337 -38.47 5.41 -6.95
CA ARG A 337 -38.04 6.67 -6.32
C ARG A 337 -37.10 6.53 -5.13
N GLU A 338 -36.28 7.57 -4.94
CA GLU A 338 -35.48 7.77 -3.73
C GLU A 338 -36.38 7.89 -2.50
N VAL A 339 -36.04 7.15 -1.46
CA VAL A 339 -36.71 7.18 -0.14
C VAL A 339 -35.77 7.75 0.93
N VAL A 340 -34.45 7.60 0.74
CA VAL A 340 -33.41 8.08 1.65
C VAL A 340 -32.23 8.61 0.80
N PRO A 341 -31.77 9.87 0.99
CA PRO A 341 -32.22 10.88 1.94
C PRO A 341 -33.67 11.32 1.79
N GLY A 342 -34.17 11.42 0.56
CA GLY A 342 -35.50 11.94 0.24
C GLY A 342 -35.42 13.05 -0.82
N PRO A 343 -36.41 13.14 -1.75
CA PRO A 343 -36.40 14.12 -2.83
C PRO A 343 -36.47 15.58 -2.37
N GLU A 344 -36.81 15.84 -1.11
CA GLU A 344 -36.83 17.16 -0.50
C GLU A 344 -35.45 17.72 -0.12
N ILE A 345 -34.44 16.86 0.05
CA ILE A 345 -33.05 17.27 0.38
C ILE A 345 -32.31 17.53 -0.93
N GLN A 346 -31.99 18.79 -1.25
CA GLN A 346 -31.51 19.21 -2.57
C GLN A 346 -30.31 20.17 -2.57
N THR A 347 -30.16 21.06 -1.60
CA THR A 347 -29.00 21.97 -1.54
C THR A 347 -27.76 21.25 -0.98
N ASP A 348 -26.58 21.82 -1.21
CA ASP A 348 -25.33 21.22 -0.70
C ASP A 348 -25.28 21.24 0.83
N GLU A 349 -25.85 22.28 1.45
CA GLU A 349 -26.01 22.40 2.90
C GLU A 349 -26.95 21.32 3.46
N GLU A 350 -28.13 21.13 2.85
CA GLU A 350 -29.09 20.10 3.26
C GLU A 350 -28.51 18.68 3.13
N LEU A 351 -27.75 18.44 2.06
CA LEU A 351 -27.03 17.19 1.82
C LEU A 351 -25.97 16.95 2.90
N VAL A 352 -25.12 17.94 3.19
CA VAL A 352 -24.08 17.83 4.24
C VAL A 352 -24.68 17.67 5.63
N ASP A 353 -25.72 18.41 5.97
CA ASP A 353 -26.45 18.27 7.24
C ASP A 353 -27.14 16.91 7.36
N TRP A 354 -27.55 16.30 6.25
CA TRP A 354 -28.00 14.91 6.24
C TRP A 354 -26.86 13.94 6.50
N VAL A 355 -25.71 14.05 5.80
CA VAL A 355 -24.50 13.24 6.06
C VAL A 355 -24.07 13.35 7.53
N ALA A 356 -24.06 14.55 8.11
CA ALA A 356 -23.70 14.77 9.50
C ALA A 356 -24.61 14.05 10.50
N ARG A 357 -25.89 13.84 10.16
CA ARG A 357 -26.89 13.15 11.00
C ARG A 357 -26.97 11.65 10.78
N THR A 358 -26.62 11.15 9.58
CA THR A 358 -26.84 9.75 9.19
C THR A 358 -25.59 8.97 8.82
N GLY A 359 -24.45 9.66 8.71
CA GLY A 359 -23.16 9.07 8.35
C GLY A 359 -22.71 7.98 9.31
N GLN A 360 -22.12 6.92 8.75
CA GLN A 360 -21.64 5.75 9.47
C GLN A 360 -20.18 5.50 9.15
N THR A 361 -19.46 4.89 10.09
CA THR A 361 -18.12 4.34 9.81
C THR A 361 -18.21 3.32 8.67
N GLY A 362 -17.34 3.46 7.67
CA GLY A 362 -17.11 2.47 6.62
C GLY A 362 -16.44 1.20 7.14
N LEU A 363 -16.16 1.12 8.45
CA LEU A 363 -15.44 0.04 9.14
C LEU A 363 -13.98 -0.09 8.66
N HIS A 364 -13.35 1.05 8.31
CA HIS A 364 -11.97 1.17 7.87
C HIS A 364 -11.08 2.04 8.81
N PRO A 365 -11.22 2.00 10.16
CA PRO A 365 -10.41 2.82 11.05
C PRO A 365 -8.92 2.43 10.97
N THR A 366 -8.05 3.42 10.81
CA THR A 366 -6.61 3.29 10.55
C THR A 366 -5.78 4.37 11.25
N SER A 367 -4.46 4.31 11.06
CA SER A 367 -3.51 5.42 11.22
C SER A 367 -3.19 5.92 12.65
N THR A 368 -3.77 5.31 13.69
CA THR A 368 -3.56 5.67 15.11
C THR A 368 -2.23 5.27 15.76
N CYS A 369 -1.36 4.58 15.02
CA CYS A 369 0.03 4.29 15.36
C CYS A 369 0.91 4.53 14.12
N ARG A 370 0.61 5.60 13.37
CA ARG A 370 1.18 5.96 12.06
C ARG A 370 2.68 5.70 11.95
N MET A 371 3.08 5.06 10.85
CA MET A 371 4.48 4.94 10.47
C MET A 371 5.04 6.24 9.86
N GLY A 372 6.30 6.53 10.16
CA GLY A 372 7.01 7.70 9.63
C GLY A 372 8.29 8.04 10.40
N ASP A 373 8.82 9.24 10.11
CA ASP A 373 10.06 9.81 10.63
C ASP A 373 9.87 11.12 11.41
N GLY A 374 8.74 11.81 11.25
CA GLY A 374 8.39 13.03 11.99
C GLY A 374 7.93 12.79 13.44
N GLU A 375 7.78 13.87 14.21
CA GLU A 375 7.43 13.87 15.64
C GLU A 375 6.13 13.13 16.00
N MET A 376 5.16 13.11 15.08
CA MET A 376 3.89 12.39 15.23
C MET A 376 3.94 10.93 14.74
N ALA A 377 5.09 10.42 14.32
CA ALA A 377 5.26 9.02 13.96
C ALA A 377 5.40 8.15 15.22
N VAL A 378 4.77 6.97 15.19
CA VAL A 378 4.82 5.99 16.28
C VAL A 378 5.74 4.83 15.94
N VAL A 379 5.80 4.42 14.67
CA VAL A 379 6.67 3.33 14.20
C VAL A 379 7.60 3.73 13.06
N ASP A 380 8.80 3.18 13.06
CA ASP A 380 9.74 3.26 11.94
C ASP A 380 9.19 2.46 10.74
N PRO A 381 9.03 3.05 9.55
CA PRO A 381 8.45 2.36 8.38
C PRO A 381 9.33 1.25 7.80
N MET A 382 10.63 1.19 8.13
CA MET A 382 11.54 0.17 7.60
C MET A 382 11.57 -1.10 8.44
N SER A 383 11.55 -0.96 9.77
CA SER A 383 11.61 -2.07 10.74
C SER A 383 10.27 -2.37 11.42
N MET A 384 9.27 -1.50 11.32
CA MET A 384 7.99 -1.56 12.06
C MET A 384 8.14 -1.48 13.58
N ARG A 385 9.32 -1.10 14.10
CA ARG A 385 9.56 -0.92 15.53
C ARG A 385 8.95 0.38 16.03
N VAL A 386 8.46 0.34 17.27
CA VAL A 386 7.99 1.55 17.96
C VAL A 386 9.19 2.45 18.27
N HIS A 387 9.08 3.73 17.94
CA HIS A 387 10.18 4.68 18.14
C HIS A 387 10.58 4.79 19.61
N GLY A 388 11.88 4.71 19.90
CA GLY A 388 12.43 4.74 21.26
C GLY A 388 12.25 3.46 22.09
N ILE A 389 11.66 2.39 21.55
CA ILE A 389 11.36 1.17 22.32
C ILE A 389 11.99 -0.07 21.69
N ASP A 390 12.84 -0.75 22.47
CA ASP A 390 13.46 -2.01 22.06
C ASP A 390 12.49 -3.18 22.17
N GLY A 391 12.51 -4.05 21.16
CA GLY A 391 11.72 -5.30 21.17
C GLY A 391 10.21 -5.11 21.05
N LEU A 392 9.73 -3.95 20.59
CA LEU A 392 8.29 -3.69 20.35
C LEU A 392 8.03 -3.27 18.90
N ARG A 393 6.99 -3.85 18.28
CA ARG A 393 6.48 -3.49 16.95
C ARG A 393 4.97 -3.34 16.95
N VAL A 394 4.43 -2.60 15.98
CA VAL A 394 3.00 -2.59 15.65
C VAL A 394 2.83 -3.04 14.19
N VAL A 395 1.92 -3.97 13.93
CA VAL A 395 1.69 -4.57 12.60
C VAL A 395 0.18 -4.81 12.42
N ASP A 396 -0.54 -3.72 12.16
CA ASP A 396 -1.97 -3.72 11.79
C ASP A 396 -2.35 -2.40 11.10
N GLY A 397 -3.64 -2.13 10.86
CA GLY A 397 -4.12 -0.92 10.17
C GLY A 397 -3.84 0.41 10.89
N SER A 398 -3.49 0.38 12.19
CA SER A 398 -3.07 1.58 12.92
C SER A 398 -1.79 2.21 12.37
N VAL A 399 -0.92 1.44 11.68
CA VAL A 399 0.38 1.96 11.23
C VAL A 399 0.32 2.76 9.93
N PHE A 400 -0.85 2.85 9.28
CA PHE A 400 -0.92 3.51 7.98
C PHE A 400 -0.62 5.03 8.12
N PRO A 401 0.07 5.66 7.14
CA PRO A 401 0.26 7.11 7.12
C PRO A 401 -1.02 7.90 6.86
N SER A 402 -1.94 7.28 6.12
CA SER A 402 -3.29 7.73 5.84
C SER A 402 -4.18 6.51 5.58
N CYS A 403 -5.49 6.66 5.63
CA CYS A 403 -6.37 5.63 5.08
C CYS A 403 -6.06 5.42 3.58
N THR A 404 -6.30 4.21 3.10
CA THR A 404 -6.07 3.82 1.70
C THR A 404 -7.35 3.95 0.91
N ASN A 405 -7.30 4.36 -0.37
CA ASN A 405 -8.48 4.51 -1.26
C ASN A 405 -9.19 3.19 -1.66
N ALA A 406 -9.33 2.23 -0.75
CA ALA A 406 -10.07 0.97 -0.88
C ALA A 406 -10.29 0.35 0.51
N SER A 407 -11.11 -0.70 0.62
CA SER A 407 -11.30 -1.43 1.87
C SER A 407 -9.98 -1.94 2.47
N THR A 408 -9.73 -1.60 3.73
CA THR A 408 -8.41 -1.71 4.38
C THR A 408 -7.92 -3.13 4.65
N TYR A 409 -8.76 -4.17 4.47
CA TYR A 409 -8.36 -5.56 4.66
C TYR A 409 -7.12 -5.97 3.83
N SER A 410 -7.13 -5.69 2.52
CA SER A 410 -6.01 -6.07 1.64
C SER A 410 -4.72 -5.28 1.95
N PRO A 411 -4.77 -3.96 2.19
CA PRO A 411 -3.66 -3.20 2.76
C PRO A 411 -3.11 -3.76 4.07
N VAL A 412 -3.96 -4.15 5.03
CA VAL A 412 -3.50 -4.74 6.31
C VAL A 412 -2.79 -6.07 6.07
N MET A 413 -3.31 -6.92 5.18
CA MET A 413 -2.63 -8.16 4.81
C MET A 413 -1.27 -7.91 4.14
N MET A 414 -1.17 -6.89 3.27
CA MET A 414 0.09 -6.52 2.62
C MET A 414 1.13 -6.04 3.65
N VAL A 415 0.73 -5.17 4.59
CA VAL A 415 1.61 -4.72 5.68
C VAL A 415 2.03 -5.90 6.56
N ALA A 416 1.14 -6.82 6.89
CA ALA A 416 1.47 -8.00 7.68
C ALA A 416 2.50 -8.91 6.99
N GLU A 417 2.32 -9.23 5.70
CA GLU A 417 3.28 -10.04 4.92
C GLU A 417 4.64 -9.32 4.80
N LYS A 418 4.63 -8.02 4.46
CA LYS A 418 5.86 -7.21 4.37
C LYS A 418 6.59 -7.13 5.72
N SER A 419 5.85 -7.04 6.82
CA SER A 419 6.42 -7.01 8.17
C SER A 419 6.98 -8.36 8.58
N ALA A 420 6.34 -9.47 8.21
CA ALA A 420 6.85 -10.81 8.46
C ALA A 420 8.22 -11.03 7.80
N ASP A 421 8.38 -10.61 6.54
CA ASP A 421 9.70 -10.62 5.87
C ASP A 421 10.74 -9.78 6.64
N VAL A 422 10.38 -8.57 7.06
CA VAL A 422 11.28 -7.66 7.82
C VAL A 422 11.66 -8.23 9.20
N ILE A 423 10.75 -8.93 9.87
CA ILE A 423 11.00 -9.58 11.17
C ILE A 423 11.91 -10.80 11.00
N LEU A 424 11.74 -11.58 9.93
CA LEU A 424 12.58 -12.74 9.60
C LEU A 424 13.95 -12.36 9.02
N GLY A 425 14.17 -11.09 8.64
CA GLY A 425 15.38 -10.64 7.95
C GLY A 425 15.41 -10.96 6.46
N ASN A 426 14.26 -11.32 5.86
CA ASN A 426 14.14 -11.64 4.44
C ASN A 426 14.31 -10.38 3.58
N THR A 427 15.07 -10.50 2.49
CA THR A 427 15.22 -9.42 1.51
C THR A 427 14.05 -9.43 0.53
N THR A 428 13.11 -8.47 0.66
CA THR A 428 11.91 -8.46 -0.19
C THR A 428 12.21 -8.28 -1.68
N ARG A 429 11.81 -9.26 -2.53
CA ARG A 429 12.01 -9.27 -4.00
C ARG A 429 11.51 -8.01 -4.73
N ALA A 430 10.54 -7.28 -4.14
CA ALA A 430 10.10 -5.99 -4.65
C ALA A 430 11.24 -4.97 -4.70
N SER A 431 12.08 -4.88 -3.67
CA SER A 431 13.24 -3.97 -3.62
C SER A 431 14.23 -4.29 -4.74
N ALA A 432 14.61 -5.55 -4.92
CA ALA A 432 15.52 -5.97 -5.99
C ALA A 432 14.96 -5.69 -7.39
N SER A 433 13.69 -6.01 -7.64
CA SER A 433 13.07 -5.82 -8.96
C SER A 433 12.74 -4.36 -9.30
N ILE A 434 12.36 -3.53 -8.33
CA ILE A 434 12.16 -2.08 -8.50
C ILE A 434 13.51 -1.39 -8.68
N LEU A 435 14.52 -1.74 -7.88
CA LEU A 435 15.89 -1.25 -8.04
C LEU A 435 16.42 -1.62 -9.43
N ARG A 436 16.27 -2.88 -9.86
CA ARG A 436 16.62 -3.34 -11.22
C ARG A 436 15.94 -2.51 -12.30
N ARG A 437 14.63 -2.24 -12.21
CA ARG A 437 13.89 -1.39 -13.16
C ARG A 437 14.43 0.05 -13.18
N ARG A 438 14.70 0.64 -12.00
CA ARG A 438 15.25 2.00 -11.87
C ARG A 438 16.67 2.10 -12.44
N LEU A 439 17.58 1.20 -12.07
CA LEU A 439 18.94 1.13 -12.59
C LEU A 439 18.96 0.86 -14.11
N THR A 440 18.08 -0.02 -14.62
CA THR A 440 17.93 -0.26 -16.08
C THR A 440 17.43 1.00 -16.81
N SER A 441 16.51 1.76 -16.21
CA SER A 441 16.06 3.05 -16.76
C SER A 441 17.20 4.07 -16.76
N ALA A 442 17.99 4.16 -15.69
CA ALA A 442 19.15 5.03 -15.59
C ALA A 442 20.22 4.71 -16.66
N LEU A 443 20.57 3.43 -16.85
CA LEU A 443 21.49 2.98 -17.91
C LEU A 443 20.99 3.34 -19.30
N ARG A 444 19.68 3.15 -19.58
CA ARG A 444 19.10 3.55 -20.87
C ARG A 444 19.16 5.06 -21.11
N ARG A 445 19.11 5.89 -20.06
CA ARG A 445 19.27 7.36 -20.17
C ARG A 445 20.74 7.75 -20.37
N LEU A 446 21.68 7.07 -19.69
CA LEU A 446 23.12 7.29 -19.88
C LEU A 446 23.55 6.94 -21.30
N ARG A 447 23.18 5.75 -21.80
CA ARG A 447 23.47 5.29 -23.17
C ARG A 447 22.75 6.04 -24.30
N ARG A 448 21.84 6.96 -23.97
CA ARG A 448 21.12 7.81 -24.94
C ARG A 448 21.69 9.23 -25.00
N ARG A 449 22.78 9.53 -24.30
CA ARG A 449 23.48 10.81 -24.45
C ARG A 449 24.37 10.78 -25.70
N PRO A 450 24.26 11.77 -26.60
CA PRO A 450 25.06 11.81 -27.83
C PRO A 450 26.57 11.94 -27.56
N ASP A 451 26.96 12.39 -26.36
CA ASP A 451 28.34 12.55 -25.88
C ASP A 451 29.18 11.24 -25.92
N LEU A 452 28.57 10.07 -26.10
CA LEU A 452 29.24 8.76 -26.07
C LEU A 452 29.61 8.21 -27.47
N ASP A 453 28.92 8.62 -28.53
CA ASP A 453 29.13 8.05 -29.88
C ASP A 453 30.45 8.49 -30.54
N GLY A 454 31.11 9.53 -30.00
CA GLY A 454 32.40 10.04 -30.48
C GLY A 454 33.64 9.37 -29.87
N ALA A 455 33.50 8.44 -28.92
CA ALA A 455 34.60 7.90 -28.11
C ALA A 455 35.06 6.49 -28.51
N HIS A 456 35.19 6.21 -29.81
CA HIS A 456 35.86 4.99 -30.28
C HIS A 456 37.39 5.13 -30.16
N PRO A 457 38.11 4.19 -29.52
CA PRO A 457 39.57 4.20 -29.50
C PRO A 457 40.11 3.87 -30.90
N VAL A 458 40.79 4.83 -31.52
CA VAL A 458 41.55 4.61 -32.76
C VAL A 458 42.77 3.74 -32.45
N GLY A 459 42.79 2.50 -32.95
CA GLY A 459 43.92 1.59 -32.77
C GLY A 459 43.49 0.12 -32.72
N GLY A 460 43.44 -0.52 -33.89
CA GLY A 460 43.12 -1.95 -33.97
C GLY A 460 44.29 -2.84 -33.53
N ALA A 461 44.10 -3.60 -32.45
CA ALA A 461 44.90 -4.78 -32.15
C ALA A 461 43.98 -5.88 -31.61
N ALA A 462 43.88 -7.00 -32.32
CA ALA A 462 43.05 -8.12 -31.90
C ALA A 462 43.71 -8.90 -30.77
N VAL A 463 42.97 -9.15 -29.68
CA VAL A 463 43.39 -10.09 -28.63
C VAL A 463 42.32 -11.18 -28.49
N ARG A 464 42.69 -12.40 -28.92
CA ARG A 464 41.93 -13.63 -28.65
C ARG A 464 42.01 -13.97 -27.15
N GLY A 465 41.02 -14.74 -26.70
CA GLY A 465 40.73 -14.99 -25.29
C GLY A 465 41.90 -15.38 -24.37
N GLY A 466 41.82 -14.88 -23.15
CA GLY A 466 42.63 -15.28 -21.99
C GLY A 466 41.98 -14.75 -20.71
N LEU A 467 41.86 -15.60 -19.69
CA LEU A 467 41.51 -15.16 -18.33
C LEU A 467 42.64 -14.30 -17.78
N LEU A 468 42.33 -13.16 -17.15
CA LEU A 468 43.24 -12.47 -16.26
C LEU A 468 42.55 -12.18 -14.92
N ARG A 469 43.11 -12.77 -13.85
CA ARG A 469 42.81 -12.47 -12.45
C ARG A 469 43.68 -11.27 -11.99
N PRO A 470 43.32 -10.59 -10.88
CA PRO A 470 43.80 -9.24 -10.62
C PRO A 470 45.18 -9.20 -9.97
N HIS A 471 45.91 -8.11 -10.23
CA HIS A 471 46.92 -7.58 -9.32
C HIS A 471 46.52 -6.15 -8.91
N GLY A 472 46.81 -5.80 -7.66
CA GLY A 472 46.61 -4.45 -7.13
C GLY A 472 47.76 -3.51 -7.49
N GLU A 473 47.80 -2.38 -6.79
CA GLU A 473 48.78 -1.29 -6.93
C GLU A 473 48.65 -0.44 -8.20
N LEU A 474 47.92 0.69 -8.09
CA LEU A 474 48.26 2.00 -8.63
C LEU A 474 47.18 3.02 -8.20
N LEU A 475 47.19 3.34 -6.90
CA LEU A 475 46.34 4.37 -6.30
C LEU A 475 47.20 5.25 -5.39
N GLY A 476 47.97 6.13 -6.04
CA GLY A 476 48.89 7.09 -5.44
C GLY A 476 49.14 8.24 -6.41
N THR A 477 49.49 9.42 -5.87
CA THR A 477 49.81 10.67 -6.60
C THR A 477 48.70 11.26 -7.48
N ALA A 478 47.72 11.94 -6.85
CA ALA A 478 46.97 13.07 -7.46
C ALA A 478 46.21 13.94 -6.42
N LEU A 479 46.68 14.01 -5.17
CA LEU A 479 46.00 14.73 -4.06
C LEU A 479 47.01 15.56 -3.23
N ALA A 480 47.78 16.42 -3.90
CA ALA A 480 48.72 17.36 -3.26
C ALA A 480 49.15 18.50 -4.21
N ALA A 481 48.23 19.38 -4.64
CA ALA A 481 48.56 20.64 -5.34
C ALA A 481 47.38 21.63 -5.41
N ASN A 482 47.08 22.33 -4.31
CA ASN A 482 46.62 23.74 -4.26
C ASN A 482 46.17 24.11 -2.85
N ALA A 483 47.12 24.50 -2.00
CA ALA A 483 46.86 25.02 -0.66
C ALA A 483 47.90 26.08 -0.25
N SER A 484 48.09 27.10 -1.10
CA SER A 484 48.90 28.28 -0.74
C SER A 484 48.80 29.41 -1.79
N HIS A 485 47.98 30.43 -1.52
CA HIS A 485 48.46 31.82 -1.54
C HIS A 485 47.45 32.82 -0.93
N HIS A 486 47.98 33.60 0.03
CA HIS A 486 47.61 34.96 0.44
C HIS A 486 46.22 35.31 1.01
N ARG A 487 46.22 35.51 2.34
CA ARG A 487 45.65 36.70 3.00
C ARG A 487 46.28 37.98 2.39
N GLU A 488 45.73 39.20 2.45
CA GLU A 488 45.07 39.84 3.60
C GLU A 488 44.53 41.23 3.20
N ARG A 489 43.36 41.68 3.68
CA ARG A 489 43.10 43.03 4.29
C ARG A 489 41.61 43.39 4.46
N HIS A 490 41.37 44.09 5.57
CA HIS A 490 40.15 44.70 6.14
C HIS A 490 39.21 45.47 5.20
N GLY A 491 37.94 45.63 5.63
CA GLY A 491 37.13 46.79 5.25
C GLY A 491 35.60 46.65 5.40
N GLN A 492 35.10 47.05 6.57
CA GLN A 492 33.73 47.38 6.99
C GLN A 492 32.62 47.81 5.97
N ASP A 493 31.38 47.58 6.43
CA ASP A 493 30.12 48.32 6.20
C ASP A 493 29.43 48.30 4.81
N GLY A 494 28.08 48.31 4.84
CA GLY A 494 27.17 48.67 3.73
C GLY A 494 26.08 49.61 4.27
N PRO A 495 24.88 49.75 3.67
CA PRO A 495 24.42 49.39 2.32
C PRO A 495 23.79 50.62 1.58
N LEU A 496 23.13 50.40 0.42
CA LEU A 496 21.93 51.09 -0.16
C LEU A 496 22.00 51.56 -1.63
N ASP A 497 20.84 51.34 -2.29
CA ASP A 497 20.12 52.16 -3.30
C ASP A 497 20.59 52.37 -4.77
N GLN A 498 19.61 52.12 -5.68
CA GLN A 498 19.18 52.93 -6.87
C GLN A 498 20.20 53.20 -8.02
N GLN A 499 19.84 53.38 -9.31
CA GLN A 499 18.58 53.33 -10.10
C GLN A 499 18.90 53.36 -11.62
N HIS A 500 17.88 53.20 -12.48
CA HIS A 500 17.75 53.64 -13.90
C HIS A 500 18.64 53.03 -15.01
N ASP A 501 18.00 52.23 -15.86
CA ASP A 501 17.59 52.57 -17.25
C ASP A 501 18.48 53.47 -18.12
N ALA A 502 18.83 52.96 -19.33
CA ALA A 502 18.48 53.59 -20.61
C ALA A 502 18.75 52.62 -21.79
N GLU A 503 17.77 52.48 -22.70
CA GLU A 503 17.95 51.93 -24.05
C GLU A 503 18.61 52.97 -24.98
N LEU A 504 19.22 52.54 -26.09
CA LEU A 504 18.99 53.08 -27.43
C LEU A 504 19.80 52.33 -28.51
N ASP A 505 19.26 52.31 -29.73
CA ASP A 505 19.58 51.35 -30.79
C ASP A 505 20.69 51.78 -31.79
N ASP A 506 21.23 50.74 -32.43
CA ASP A 506 21.58 50.58 -33.85
C ASP A 506 22.40 51.59 -34.69
N ASP A 507 23.39 50.97 -35.33
CA ASP A 507 23.67 50.96 -36.78
C ASP A 507 24.78 51.79 -37.46
N ASP A 508 25.24 51.09 -38.50
CA ASP A 508 25.98 51.47 -39.71
C ASP A 508 27.51 51.39 -39.81
N LEU A 509 27.89 50.93 -41.00
CA LEU A 509 29.18 50.40 -41.44
C LEU A 509 29.90 51.41 -42.36
N ASP A 510 31.24 51.36 -42.46
CA ASP A 510 31.89 51.19 -43.77
C ASP A 510 33.39 50.84 -43.73
N GLU A 511 33.94 50.42 -44.87
CA GLU A 511 35.16 49.60 -44.99
C GLU A 511 36.52 50.33 -45.25
N ALA A 512 37.57 49.86 -44.56
CA ALA A 512 38.91 49.48 -45.08
C ALA A 512 39.79 50.51 -45.87
N PRO A 513 41.06 50.20 -46.29
CA PRO A 513 41.91 49.01 -46.01
C PRO A 513 43.34 49.33 -45.51
N GLY A 514 44.04 48.32 -44.97
CA GLY A 514 45.50 48.39 -44.76
C GLY A 514 46.15 47.13 -44.14
N VAL A 515 47.22 46.63 -44.79
CA VAL A 515 48.17 45.59 -44.33
C VAL A 515 47.63 44.14 -44.23
N HIS A 516 47.88 43.38 -45.31
CA HIS A 516 47.92 41.92 -45.28
C HIS A 516 49.35 41.40 -45.03
N VAL A 517 49.44 40.09 -44.71
CA VAL A 517 50.63 39.34 -44.21
C VAL A 517 50.84 39.51 -42.69
N LEU A 518 51.10 38.40 -41.99
CA LEU A 518 51.12 38.23 -40.52
C LEU A 518 49.76 38.08 -39.77
N ARG A 519 48.74 37.47 -40.38
CA ARG A 519 47.51 37.00 -39.68
C ARG A 519 47.18 35.51 -39.78
N GLY A 520 47.95 34.72 -40.53
CA GLY A 520 47.67 33.28 -40.75
C GLY A 520 48.05 32.37 -39.58
N ASP A 521 49.23 32.57 -38.98
CA ASP A 521 49.83 31.56 -38.08
C ASP A 521 49.23 31.56 -36.66
N GLN A 522 48.94 32.74 -36.09
CA GLN A 522 48.42 32.85 -34.72
C GLN A 522 46.97 32.37 -34.59
N ARG A 523 46.14 32.47 -35.64
CA ARG A 523 44.77 31.92 -35.61
C ARG A 523 44.81 30.39 -35.52
N HIS A 524 45.61 29.73 -36.37
CA HIS A 524 45.72 28.27 -36.35
C HIS A 524 46.32 27.70 -35.06
N GLN A 525 47.27 28.38 -34.40
CA GLN A 525 47.74 27.91 -33.09
C GLN A 525 46.68 28.08 -32.00
N THR A 526 45.93 29.18 -32.00
CA THR A 526 44.87 29.44 -31.01
C THR A 526 43.68 28.50 -31.19
N GLU A 527 43.26 28.25 -32.43
CA GLU A 527 42.21 27.29 -32.79
C GLU A 527 42.57 25.86 -32.38
N ARG A 528 43.82 25.42 -32.63
CA ARG A 528 44.30 24.09 -32.20
C ARG A 528 44.27 23.94 -30.69
N HIS A 529 44.73 24.94 -29.94
CA HIS A 529 44.77 24.83 -28.48
C HIS A 529 43.37 24.86 -27.85
N GLN A 530 42.41 25.59 -28.44
CA GLN A 530 41.01 25.54 -28.05
C GLN A 530 40.36 24.19 -28.41
N GLN A 531 40.68 23.60 -29.58
CA GLN A 531 40.24 22.24 -29.92
C GLN A 531 40.82 21.18 -28.98
N GLU A 532 42.09 21.27 -28.59
CA GLU A 532 42.73 20.36 -27.64
C GLU A 532 42.08 20.43 -26.25
N GLN A 533 41.84 21.65 -25.73
CA GLN A 533 41.16 21.84 -24.45
C GLN A 533 39.71 21.34 -24.48
N GLY A 534 38.98 21.60 -25.58
CA GLY A 534 37.63 21.07 -25.80
C GLY A 534 37.62 19.54 -25.82
N GLY A 535 38.58 18.92 -26.53
CA GLY A 535 38.76 17.47 -26.60
C GLY A 535 39.10 16.85 -25.22
N GLN A 536 39.94 17.50 -24.42
CA GLN A 536 40.25 17.04 -23.06
C GLN A 536 39.04 17.09 -22.12
N GLN A 537 38.23 18.16 -22.18
CA GLN A 537 37.00 18.25 -21.39
C GLN A 537 35.95 17.21 -21.82
N LEU A 538 35.80 16.98 -23.13
CA LEU A 538 34.96 15.90 -23.67
C LEU A 538 35.44 14.52 -23.19
N ALA A 539 36.74 14.23 -23.26
CA ALA A 539 37.32 12.98 -22.77
C ALA A 539 37.11 12.79 -21.25
N GLN A 540 37.21 13.86 -20.46
CA GLN A 540 36.98 13.80 -19.01
C GLN A 540 35.49 13.57 -18.68
N ARG A 541 34.56 14.18 -19.43
CA ARG A 541 33.11 13.93 -19.33
C ARG A 541 32.76 12.49 -19.73
N ALA A 542 33.30 11.99 -20.85
CA ALA A 542 33.11 10.61 -21.30
C ALA A 542 33.62 9.59 -20.26
N ARG A 543 34.82 9.80 -19.69
CA ARG A 543 35.35 8.96 -18.59
C ARG A 543 34.43 8.93 -17.36
N ARG A 544 33.87 10.08 -16.96
CA ARG A 544 32.90 10.14 -15.85
C ARG A 544 31.59 9.40 -16.17
N LEU A 545 31.07 9.52 -17.40
CA LEU A 545 29.87 8.81 -17.84
C LEU A 545 30.08 7.29 -17.89
N LEU A 546 31.22 6.83 -18.43
CA LEU A 546 31.59 5.41 -18.47
C LEU A 546 31.78 4.83 -17.05
N PHE A 547 32.37 5.59 -16.12
CA PHE A 547 32.47 5.18 -14.71
C PHE A 547 31.09 5.09 -14.04
N LEU A 548 30.19 6.04 -14.31
CA LEU A 548 28.80 5.97 -13.84
C LEU A 548 28.06 4.77 -14.42
N GLU A 549 28.25 4.47 -15.71
CA GLU A 549 27.68 3.29 -16.35
C GLU A 549 28.19 2.00 -15.69
N TYR A 550 29.49 1.88 -15.44
CA TYR A 550 30.11 0.75 -14.75
C TYR A 550 29.55 0.57 -13.33
N LEU A 551 29.39 1.64 -12.55
CA LEU A 551 28.80 1.56 -11.21
C LEU A 551 27.34 1.05 -11.25
N VAL A 552 26.53 1.54 -12.19
CA VAL A 552 25.13 1.09 -12.32
C VAL A 552 25.05 -0.34 -12.88
N GLN A 553 25.96 -0.75 -13.76
CA GLN A 553 26.08 -2.16 -14.20
C GLN A 553 26.49 -3.08 -13.03
N LYS A 554 27.43 -2.66 -12.18
CA LYS A 554 27.86 -3.43 -10.99
C LYS A 554 26.73 -3.56 -9.96
N ALA A 555 25.92 -2.50 -9.80
CA ALA A 555 24.72 -2.53 -8.98
C ALA A 555 23.63 -3.45 -9.57
N LEU A 556 23.46 -3.50 -10.89
CA LEU A 556 22.58 -4.46 -11.56
C LEU A 556 23.06 -5.91 -11.38
N ALA A 557 24.35 -6.18 -11.55
CA ALA A 557 24.91 -7.52 -11.37
C ALA A 557 24.63 -8.06 -9.95
N ARG A 558 24.85 -7.24 -8.92
CA ARG A 558 24.54 -7.60 -7.52
C ARG A 558 23.04 -7.78 -7.27
N ALA A 559 22.18 -7.02 -7.95
CA ALA A 559 20.73 -7.22 -7.89
C ALA A 559 20.28 -8.51 -8.58
N ASP A 560 20.91 -8.90 -9.69
CA ASP A 560 20.63 -10.15 -10.41
C ASP A 560 21.24 -11.38 -9.69
N GLU A 561 22.39 -11.25 -9.01
CA GLU A 561 22.95 -12.28 -8.11
C GLU A 561 21.99 -12.59 -6.95
N ASN A 562 21.46 -11.56 -6.28
CA ASN A 562 20.45 -11.72 -5.22
C ASN A 562 19.15 -12.38 -5.74
N LEU A 563 18.77 -12.15 -7.00
CA LEU A 563 17.63 -12.82 -7.63
C LEU A 563 17.94 -14.28 -8.04
N CYS A 564 19.22 -14.65 -8.20
CA CYS A 564 19.66 -15.93 -8.77
C CYS A 564 20.24 -16.92 -7.74
N HIS A 565 20.58 -16.44 -6.53
CA HIS A 565 20.76 -17.30 -5.35
C HIS A 565 19.42 -17.88 -4.88
N ASP A 566 18.37 -17.05 -4.84
CA ASP A 566 17.00 -17.42 -4.43
C ASP A 566 16.38 -18.56 -5.28
N GLU A 567 16.71 -18.63 -6.58
CA GLU A 567 16.26 -19.72 -7.46
C GLU A 567 17.00 -21.05 -7.22
N ARG A 568 18.15 -21.04 -6.55
CA ARG A 568 18.94 -22.24 -6.24
C ARG A 568 18.64 -22.82 -4.85
N ASP A 569 18.32 -21.98 -3.87
CA ASP A 569 17.94 -22.45 -2.53
C ASP A 569 16.51 -23.04 -2.48
N CYS A 570 15.73 -22.91 -3.55
CA CYS A 570 14.46 -23.64 -3.74
C CYS A 570 14.63 -25.17 -3.94
N GLY A 571 15.82 -25.76 -3.71
CA GLY A 571 16.01 -27.19 -3.97
C GLY A 571 17.32 -27.87 -3.59
N THR A 572 17.91 -27.62 -2.41
CA THR A 572 18.74 -28.62 -1.68
C THR A 572 19.00 -28.20 -0.24
N GLU A 573 18.70 -29.06 0.73
CA GLU A 573 19.25 -28.95 2.09
C GLU A 573 20.77 -29.22 2.05
N ARG A 574 21.59 -28.31 2.59
CA ARG A 574 22.93 -28.61 3.10
C ARG A 574 23.26 -27.73 4.31
N GLU A 575 23.74 -28.37 5.36
CA GLU A 575 24.46 -27.73 6.46
C GLU A 575 25.79 -27.18 5.93
N HIS A 576 26.20 -25.97 6.35
CA HIS A 576 27.39 -25.76 7.19
C HIS A 576 27.74 -24.27 7.40
N GLU A 577 28.11 -23.98 8.65
CA GLU A 577 29.10 -23.00 9.13
C GLU A 577 28.94 -21.48 8.93
N HIS A 578 29.11 -20.78 10.05
CA HIS A 578 29.20 -19.32 10.14
C HIS A 578 30.45 -18.78 9.42
N VAL A 579 30.25 -17.75 8.60
CA VAL A 579 31.31 -16.78 8.28
C VAL A 579 30.80 -15.38 8.64
N THR A 580 31.34 -14.82 9.71
CA THR A 580 31.19 -13.40 10.06
C THR A 580 31.94 -12.54 9.05
N ALA A 581 31.26 -11.58 8.44
CA ALA A 581 31.88 -10.56 7.60
C ALA A 581 31.50 -9.17 8.12
N ASP A 582 32.36 -8.60 8.96
CA ASP A 582 32.32 -7.17 9.30
C ASP A 582 32.54 -6.35 8.03
N VAL A 583 31.67 -5.36 7.79
CA VAL A 583 31.90 -4.32 6.78
C VAL A 583 31.55 -2.97 7.37
N THR A 584 32.56 -2.31 7.94
CA THR A 584 32.52 -0.92 8.35
C THR A 584 32.36 -0.03 7.11
N VAL A 585 31.31 0.80 7.06
CA VAL A 585 31.15 1.82 6.01
C VAL A 585 31.56 3.17 6.58
N HIS A 586 32.80 3.59 6.31
CA HIS A 586 33.16 5.01 6.42
C HIS A 586 32.57 5.75 5.22
N GLY A 587 31.85 6.83 5.46
CA GLY A 587 31.26 7.67 4.42
C GLY A 587 32.19 8.78 3.94
N THR A 588 32.09 9.08 2.65
CA THR A 588 32.34 10.38 2.00
C THR A 588 31.41 10.51 0.81
#